data_AF-A2FEJ8-F1
#
_entry.id   AF-A2FEJ8-F1
#
_cell.length_a   1.000
_cell.length_b   1.000
_cell.length_c   1.000
_cell.angle_alpha   90.00
_cell.angle_beta   90.00
_cell.angle_gamma   90.00
#
_symmetry.space_group_name_H-M   'P 1'
#
loop_
_entity.id
_entity.type
_entity.pdbx_description
1 polymer ?
#
loop_
_entity_poly.entity_id
_entity_poly.type
_entity_poly.pdbx_seq_one_letter_code
_entity_poly.pdbx_strand_id
1 'polypeptide(L)'
;MNESNLEINFDYYGFYKNLESFLIYFDETNDINKCFVYSPMFNIPSHIEYFLSHGAYVNDKNKDGGPAFYKATLFNRKEIVEALISHISNVNEKKNGKTALHIAKLFDYEEIVELLISHDAKE
;
A
#
# COMPACT_ATOMS: atom_id res chain seq x y z
N MET A 1 24.02 12.68 -25.79
CA MET A 1 24.65 11.44 -26.27
C MET A 1 25.80 11.12 -25.33
N ASN A 2 25.93 9.85 -24.96
CA ASN A 2 26.70 9.25 -23.85
C ASN A 2 25.88 9.22 -22.56
N GLU A 3 24.89 8.32 -22.48
CA GLU A 3 25.10 6.90 -22.11
C GLU A 3 25.57 6.74 -20.67
N SER A 4 24.68 7.09 -19.75
CA SER A 4 24.50 6.29 -18.55
C SER A 4 23.14 5.61 -18.70
N ASN A 5 23.09 4.61 -19.58
CA ASN A 5 22.12 3.53 -19.44
C ASN A 5 22.47 2.83 -18.11
N LEU A 6 22.13 3.46 -16.99
CA LEU A 6 21.81 2.68 -15.82
C LEU A 6 20.50 2.00 -16.21
N GLU A 7 20.63 0.78 -16.71
CA GLU A 7 19.64 -0.24 -16.54
C GLU A 7 19.45 -0.38 -15.02
N ILE A 8 18.68 0.54 -14.42
CA ILE A 8 18.34 0.44 -13.01
C ILE A 8 17.37 -0.72 -12.96
N ASN A 9 17.94 -1.89 -12.69
CA ASN A 9 17.20 -3.04 -12.24
C ASN A 9 16.62 -2.67 -10.86
N PHE A 10 15.50 -1.95 -10.89
CA PHE A 10 14.75 -1.39 -9.76
C PHE A 10 14.01 -2.46 -8.96
N ASP A 11 14.43 -3.70 -9.05
CA ASP A 11 13.89 -4.76 -8.24
C ASP A 11 14.42 -4.63 -6.82
N TYR A 12 13.46 -4.40 -5.93
CA TYR A 12 13.52 -4.61 -4.49
C TYR A 12 14.15 -3.51 -3.60
N TYR A 13 15.12 -2.71 -4.06
CA TYR A 13 15.81 -1.76 -3.15
C TYR A 13 15.76 -0.26 -3.52
N GLY A 14 15.37 0.12 -4.75
CA GLY A 14 15.43 1.51 -5.21
C GLY A 14 14.33 2.43 -4.69
N PHE A 15 13.15 1.91 -4.38
CA PHE A 15 12.01 2.70 -3.85
C PHE A 15 12.16 3.14 -2.38
N TYR A 16 13.07 2.53 -1.63
CA TYR A 16 12.94 2.45 -0.16
C TYR A 16 13.66 3.54 0.63
N LYS A 17 14.26 4.56 0.01
CA LYS A 17 15.09 5.50 0.78
C LYS A 17 14.43 6.80 1.23
N ASN A 18 13.35 7.27 0.59
CA ASN A 18 12.58 8.44 1.02
C ASN A 18 11.43 8.76 0.03
N LEU A 19 10.56 9.70 0.42
CA LEU A 19 9.49 10.26 -0.41
C LEU A 19 9.99 10.85 -1.74
N GLU A 20 11.19 11.43 -1.76
CA GLU A 20 11.78 12.03 -2.97
C GLU A 20 12.01 10.99 -4.07
N SER A 21 12.56 9.83 -3.73
CA SER A 21 12.77 8.73 -4.68
C SER A 21 11.45 8.22 -5.27
N PHE A 22 10.39 8.22 -4.46
CA PHE A 22 9.04 7.87 -4.91
C PHE A 22 8.46 8.89 -5.89
N LEU A 23 8.64 10.19 -5.62
CA LEU A 23 8.15 11.26 -6.50
C LEU A 23 8.88 11.27 -7.85
N ILE A 24 10.21 11.07 -7.84
CA ILE A 24 11.00 10.95 -9.07
C ILE A 24 10.50 9.76 -9.91
N TYR A 25 10.30 8.60 -9.29
CA TYR A 25 9.76 7.44 -10.00
C TYR A 25 8.36 7.72 -10.61
N PHE A 26 7.49 8.38 -9.85
CA PHE A 26 6.15 8.69 -10.34
C PHE A 26 6.20 9.64 -11.54
N ASP A 27 7.04 10.66 -11.49
CA ASP A 27 7.26 11.62 -12.60
C ASP A 27 7.80 10.92 -13.86
N GLU A 28 8.76 10.01 -13.70
CA GLU A 28 9.39 9.29 -14.82
C GLU A 28 8.48 8.24 -15.47
N THR A 29 7.65 7.55 -14.68
CA THR A 29 6.93 6.36 -15.15
C THR A 29 5.42 6.55 -15.30
N ASN A 30 4.84 7.48 -14.55
CA ASN A 30 3.40 7.65 -14.40
C ASN A 30 2.66 6.32 -14.05
N ASP A 31 3.33 5.40 -13.36
CA ASP A 31 2.77 4.10 -12.97
C ASP A 31 1.89 4.22 -11.73
N ILE A 32 0.64 4.65 -11.97
CA ILE A 32 -0.39 4.92 -10.96
C ILE A 32 -0.58 3.73 -10.01
N ASN A 33 -0.69 2.51 -10.55
CA ASN A 33 -0.96 1.32 -9.75
C ASN A 33 0.21 0.96 -8.84
N LYS A 34 1.44 1.03 -9.36
CA LYS A 34 2.61 0.76 -8.55
C LYS A 34 2.78 1.82 -7.48
N CYS A 35 2.62 3.10 -7.80
CA CYS A 35 2.67 4.19 -6.83
C CYS A 35 1.59 4.05 -5.75
N PHE A 36 0.37 3.68 -6.13
CA PHE A 36 -0.72 3.39 -5.19
C PHE A 36 -0.33 2.28 -4.20
N VAL A 37 0.19 1.15 -4.69
CA VAL A 37 0.58 0.02 -3.82
C VAL A 37 1.69 0.38 -2.83
N TYR A 38 2.60 1.30 -3.19
CA TYR A 38 3.68 1.75 -2.29
C TYR A 38 3.31 2.94 -1.39
N SER A 39 2.22 3.66 -1.68
CA SER A 39 1.77 4.84 -0.92
C SER A 39 1.62 4.61 0.60
N PRO A 40 1.15 3.45 1.10
CA PRO A 40 1.07 3.19 2.54
C PRO A 40 2.38 3.37 3.30
N MET A 41 3.54 3.23 2.65
CA MET A 41 4.83 3.39 3.33
C MET A 41 5.06 4.81 3.86
N PHE A 42 4.50 5.81 3.20
CA PHE A 42 4.75 7.23 3.49
C PHE A 42 3.78 7.82 4.52
N ASN A 43 2.70 7.11 4.87
CA ASN A 43 1.63 7.61 5.74
C ASN A 43 1.08 8.98 5.29
N ILE A 44 0.77 9.11 3.99
CA ILE A 44 0.17 10.30 3.39
C ILE A 44 -1.22 9.91 2.85
N PRO A 45 -2.32 10.10 3.61
CA PRO A 45 -3.66 9.68 3.18
C PRO A 45 -4.11 10.30 1.88
N SER A 46 -3.74 11.56 1.61
CA SER A 46 -4.09 12.23 0.35
C SER A 46 -3.50 11.56 -0.90
N HIS A 47 -2.41 10.79 -0.78
CA HIS A 47 -1.90 10.00 -1.90
C HIS A 47 -2.87 8.88 -2.28
N ILE A 48 -3.51 8.25 -1.31
CA ILE A 48 -4.49 7.18 -1.56
C ILE A 48 -5.63 7.71 -2.41
N GLU A 49 -6.24 8.82 -1.98
CA GLU A 49 -7.32 9.48 -2.69
C GLU A 49 -6.88 9.97 -4.09
N TYR A 50 -5.69 10.54 -4.17
CA TYR A 50 -5.11 10.97 -5.45
C TYR A 50 -5.02 9.79 -6.42
N PHE A 51 -4.38 8.69 -6.07
CA PHE A 51 -4.20 7.57 -7.00
C PHE A 51 -5.53 6.86 -7.32
N LEU A 52 -6.45 6.71 -6.35
CA LEU A 52 -7.77 6.14 -6.61
C LEU A 52 -8.57 7.00 -7.60
N SER A 53 -8.55 8.32 -7.46
CA SER A 53 -9.20 9.25 -8.39
C SER A 53 -8.57 9.25 -9.79
N HIS A 54 -7.32 8.79 -9.91
CA HIS A 54 -6.59 8.63 -11.17
C HIS A 54 -6.62 7.18 -11.70
N GLY A 55 -7.53 6.35 -11.20
CA GLY A 55 -7.81 5.02 -11.74
C GLY A 55 -6.96 3.89 -11.16
N ALA A 56 -6.33 4.08 -10.00
CA ALA A 56 -5.63 2.99 -9.32
C ALA A 56 -6.60 1.86 -8.95
N TYR A 57 -6.16 0.62 -9.14
CA TYR A 57 -6.91 -0.55 -8.71
C TYR A 57 -6.65 -0.84 -7.24
N VAL A 58 -7.69 -0.77 -6.40
CA VAL A 58 -7.58 -0.97 -4.94
C VAL A 58 -6.94 -2.32 -4.55
N ASN A 59 -7.15 -3.34 -5.38
CA ASN A 59 -6.67 -4.71 -5.15
C ASN A 59 -5.37 -5.04 -5.90
N ASP A 60 -4.73 -4.07 -6.57
CA ASP A 60 -3.47 -4.30 -7.25
C ASP A 60 -2.35 -4.68 -6.28
N LYS A 61 -1.40 -5.47 -6.77
CA LYS A 61 -0.36 -6.11 -5.95
C LYS A 61 1.01 -5.83 -6.56
N ASN A 62 1.99 -5.54 -5.71
CA ASN A 62 3.39 -5.47 -6.15
C ASN A 62 4.00 -6.87 -6.28
N LYS A 63 5.30 -6.96 -6.62
CA LYS A 63 6.05 -8.24 -6.72
C LYS A 63 6.06 -9.07 -5.43
N ASP A 64 5.91 -8.43 -4.26
CA ASP A 64 5.74 -9.13 -2.96
C ASP A 64 4.31 -9.67 -2.76
N GLY A 65 3.42 -9.36 -3.70
CA GLY A 65 2.07 -9.89 -3.84
C GLY A 65 1.06 -9.37 -2.82
N GLY A 66 1.33 -8.25 -2.16
CA GLY A 66 0.42 -7.65 -1.17
C GLY A 66 -0.23 -6.35 -1.68
N PRO A 67 -1.55 -6.18 -1.55
CA PRO A 67 -2.23 -4.94 -1.91
C PRO A 67 -1.93 -3.80 -0.94
N ALA A 68 -2.27 -2.57 -1.34
CA ALA A 68 -2.04 -1.36 -0.53
C ALA A 68 -2.61 -1.49 0.89
N PHE A 69 -3.81 -2.06 1.02
CA PHE A 69 -4.47 -2.27 2.32
C PHE A 69 -3.67 -3.15 3.27
N TYR A 70 -3.17 -4.28 2.77
CA TYR A 70 -2.35 -5.19 3.57
C TYR A 70 -1.06 -4.51 4.05
N LYS A 71 -0.43 -3.69 3.20
CA LYS A 71 0.76 -2.92 3.57
C LYS A 71 0.44 -1.87 4.63
N ALA A 72 -0.69 -1.17 4.52
CA ALA A 72 -1.13 -0.19 5.51
C ALA A 72 -1.29 -0.84 6.90
N THR A 73 -1.92 -2.01 6.96
CA THR A 73 -2.04 -2.79 8.21
C THR A 73 -0.67 -3.24 8.73
N LEU A 74 0.18 -3.81 7.86
CA LEU A 74 1.51 -4.31 8.23
C LEU A 74 2.43 -3.22 8.80
N PHE A 75 2.31 -1.98 8.30
CA PHE A 75 3.10 -0.84 8.76
C PHE A 75 2.42 -0.02 9.86
N ASN A 76 1.32 -0.51 10.44
CA ASN A 76 0.53 0.20 11.45
C ASN A 76 0.10 1.62 11.03
N ARG A 77 -0.42 1.76 9.80
CA ARG A 77 -0.82 3.04 9.21
C ARG A 77 -2.32 3.22 9.26
N LYS A 78 -2.85 3.50 10.46
CA LYS A 78 -4.29 3.62 10.69
C LYS A 78 -4.99 4.56 9.70
N GLU A 79 -4.50 5.77 9.52
CA GLU A 79 -5.12 6.76 8.62
C GLU A 79 -5.19 6.26 7.17
N ILE A 80 -4.21 5.44 6.76
CA ILE A 80 -4.20 4.82 5.43
C ILE A 80 -5.18 3.64 5.38
N VAL A 81 -5.30 2.86 6.46
CA VAL A 81 -6.32 1.81 6.56
C VAL A 81 -7.72 2.44 6.46
N GLU A 82 -7.97 3.54 7.17
CA GLU A 82 -9.24 4.30 7.10
C GLU A 82 -9.52 4.82 5.68
N ALA A 83 -8.52 5.39 5.01
CA ALA A 83 -8.66 5.87 3.63
C ALA A 83 -8.94 4.73 2.63
N LEU A 84 -8.44 3.52 2.88
CA LEU A 84 -8.60 2.39 1.96
C LEU A 84 -9.86 1.55 2.23
N ILE A 85 -10.30 1.43 3.47
CA ILE A 85 -11.29 0.41 3.87
C ILE A 85 -12.65 0.60 3.19
N SER A 86 -13.03 1.84 2.90
CA SER A 86 -14.26 2.18 2.16
C SER A 86 -14.23 1.78 0.69
N HIS A 87 -13.04 1.57 0.12
CA HIS A 87 -12.84 1.21 -1.29
C HIS A 87 -12.67 -0.30 -1.50
N ILE A 88 -12.59 -1.07 -0.41
CA ILE A 88 -12.32 -2.52 -0.47
C ILE A 88 -13.63 -3.29 -0.52
N SER A 89 -13.72 -4.23 -1.46
CA SER A 89 -14.88 -5.12 -1.58
C SER A 89 -14.85 -6.29 -0.60
N ASN A 90 -13.68 -6.67 -0.08
CA ASN A 90 -13.50 -7.76 0.87
C ASN A 90 -12.39 -7.48 1.89
N VAL A 91 -12.76 -7.02 3.08
CA VAL A 91 -11.84 -6.77 4.20
C VAL A 91 -11.14 -8.04 4.72
N ASN A 92 -11.69 -9.22 4.40
CA ASN A 92 -11.21 -10.53 4.83
C ASN A 92 -10.33 -11.22 3.78
N GLU A 93 -9.83 -10.48 2.77
CA GLU A 93 -8.88 -11.03 1.82
C GLU A 93 -7.62 -11.54 2.54
N LYS A 94 -7.16 -12.73 2.13
CA LYS A 94 -5.99 -13.39 2.74
C LYS A 94 -4.74 -13.17 1.92
N LYS A 95 -3.68 -12.70 2.56
CA LYS A 95 -2.32 -12.68 2.03
C LYS A 95 -1.48 -13.68 2.82
N ASN A 96 -0.91 -14.67 2.12
CA ASN A 96 -0.13 -15.76 2.74
C ASN A 96 -0.89 -16.45 3.89
N GLY A 97 -2.20 -16.65 3.71
CA GLY A 97 -3.09 -17.27 4.71
C GLY A 97 -3.55 -16.35 5.86
N LYS A 98 -3.07 -15.11 5.94
CA LYS A 98 -3.44 -14.14 6.99
C LYS A 98 -4.34 -13.03 6.46
N THR A 99 -5.35 -12.64 7.24
CA THR A 99 -6.19 -11.46 6.98
C THR A 99 -5.53 -10.22 7.58
N ALA A 100 -6.03 -9.02 7.23
CA ALA A 100 -5.60 -7.79 7.91
C ALA A 100 -5.84 -7.87 9.43
N LEU A 101 -6.98 -8.42 9.86
CA LEU A 101 -7.30 -8.59 11.28
C LEU A 101 -6.31 -9.51 12.00
N HIS A 102 -5.89 -10.62 11.36
CA HIS A 102 -4.85 -11.50 11.91
C HIS A 102 -3.53 -10.77 12.13
N ILE A 103 -3.12 -9.90 11.19
CA ILE A 103 -1.88 -9.12 11.32
C ILE A 103 -2.01 -8.09 12.43
N ALA A 104 -3.10 -7.32 12.46
CA ALA A 104 -3.32 -6.29 13.47
C ALA A 104 -3.33 -6.87 14.90
N LYS A 105 -3.98 -8.03 15.11
CA LYS A 105 -3.96 -8.73 16.40
C LYS A 105 -2.57 -9.29 16.75
N LEU A 106 -1.84 -9.84 15.78
CA LEU A 106 -0.50 -10.41 16.02
C LEU A 106 0.51 -9.39 16.53
N PHE A 107 0.35 -8.12 16.16
CA PHE A 107 1.24 -7.02 16.52
C PHE A 107 0.62 -6.01 17.50
N ASP A 108 -0.53 -6.34 18.11
CA ASP A 108 -1.23 -5.49 19.08
C ASP A 108 -1.59 -4.08 18.58
N TYR A 109 -2.01 -3.96 17.31
CA TYR A 109 -2.47 -2.70 16.71
C TYR A 109 -3.93 -2.43 17.05
N GLU A 110 -4.22 -2.15 18.33
CA GLU A 110 -5.58 -2.03 18.90
C GLU A 110 -6.50 -1.15 18.06
N GLU A 111 -6.07 0.07 17.70
CA GLU A 111 -6.93 0.98 16.91
C GLU A 111 -7.26 0.43 15.52
N ILE A 112 -6.34 -0.29 14.88
CA ILE A 112 -6.59 -0.94 13.59
C ILE A 112 -7.49 -2.17 13.78
N VAL A 113 -7.35 -2.91 14.88
CA VAL A 113 -8.26 -4.02 15.23
C VAL A 113 -9.70 -3.51 15.36
N GLU A 114 -9.92 -2.44 16.11
CA GLU A 114 -11.24 -1.82 16.28
C GLU A 114 -11.81 -1.33 14.95
N LEU A 115 -10.99 -0.65 14.14
CA LEU A 115 -11.37 -0.19 12.81
C LEU A 115 -11.77 -1.33 11.86
N LEU A 116 -11.04 -2.44 11.88
CA LEU A 116 -11.33 -3.60 11.04
C LEU A 116 -12.64 -4.28 11.50
N ILE A 117 -12.83 -4.45 12.82
CA ILE A 117 -14.04 -5.05 13.38
C ILE A 117 -15.28 -4.19 13.06
N SER A 118 -15.17 -2.87 13.08
CA SER A 118 -16.27 -1.97 12.73
C SER A 118 -16.68 -2.05 11.25
N HIS A 119 -15.84 -2.65 10.40
CA HIS A 119 -16.11 -2.93 8.99
C HIS A 119 -16.29 -4.43 8.72
N ASP A 120 -16.84 -5.17 9.69
CA ASP A 120 -17.19 -6.59 9.58
C ASP A 120 -16.00 -7.52 9.26
N ALA A 121 -14.77 -7.15 9.65
CA ALA A 121 -13.63 -8.04 9.56
C ALA A 121 -13.73 -9.21 10.54
N LYS A 122 -13.31 -10.39 10.07
CA LYS A 122 -13.43 -11.68 10.74
C LYS A 122 -12.11 -12.45 10.62
N GLU A 123 -12.01 -13.51 11.41
CA GLU A 123 -10.90 -14.48 11.35
C GLU A 123 -11.04 -15.44 10.16
#